data_AF-A0A947IJH8-F1
#
_entry.id   AF-A0A947IJH8-F1
#
_cell.length_a   1.000
_cell.length_b   1.000
_cell.length_c   1.000
_cell.angle_alpha   90.00
_cell.angle_beta   90.00
_cell.angle_gamma   90.00
#
_symmetry.space_group_name_H-M   'P 1'
#
loop_
_entity.id
_entity.type
_entity.pdbx_description
1 polymer ?
#
loop_
_entity_poly.entity_id
_entity_poly.type
_entity_poly.pdbx_seq_one_letter_code
_entity_poly.pdbx_strand_id
1 'polypeptide(L)'
;MARPRVREQLLDAAYSLLQSEGISAMTTRHIANCAGTTEASVFNNFGDKAGLLYALVGERLPEVQVVKAAVSADPKGDLANWLQQVYKAAELFYIAILPLTASLWGREEFI
;
A
#
# COMPACT_ATOMS: atom_id res chain seq x y z
N MET A 1 13.65 -3.84 -23.26
CA MET A 1 12.97 -3.53 -21.97
C MET A 1 14.02 -3.56 -20.87
N ALA A 2 14.15 -2.49 -20.07
CA ALA A 2 15.02 -2.52 -18.90
C ALA A 2 14.46 -3.53 -17.88
N ARG A 3 15.32 -4.32 -17.23
CA ARG A 3 14.87 -5.21 -16.15
C ARG A 3 14.39 -4.33 -14.98
N PRO A 4 13.17 -4.53 -14.45
CA PRO A 4 12.70 -3.80 -13.28
C PRO A 4 13.67 -4.03 -12.11
N ARG A 5 13.85 -3.01 -11.27
CA ARG A 5 14.74 -3.11 -10.10
C ARG A 5 14.12 -4.09 -9.11
N VAL A 6 14.96 -4.79 -8.33
CA VAL A 6 14.52 -5.77 -7.31
C VAL A 6 13.43 -5.22 -6.38
N ARG A 7 13.52 -3.95 -5.98
CA ARG A 7 12.49 -3.25 -5.20
C ARG A 7 11.12 -3.23 -5.88
N GLU A 8 11.08 -2.97 -7.19
CA GLU A 8 9.84 -2.93 -7.97
C GLU A 8 9.24 -4.34 -8.10
N GLN A 9 10.08 -5.35 -8.36
CA GLN A 9 9.63 -6.74 -8.40
C GLN A 9 9.00 -7.19 -7.08
N LEU A 10 9.59 -6.79 -5.96
CA LEU A 10 9.06 -7.07 -4.62
C LEU A 10 7.72 -6.37 -4.37
N LEU A 11 7.55 -5.10 -4.79
CA LEU A 11 6.29 -4.37 -4.65
C LEU A 11 5.19 -4.96 -5.54
N ASP A 12 5.52 -5.33 -6.77
CA ASP A 12 4.56 -5.90 -7.72
C ASP A 12 4.10 -7.29 -7.27
N ALA A 13 5.03 -8.11 -6.74
CA ALA A 13 4.70 -9.41 -6.14
C ALA A 13 3.85 -9.25 -4.86
N ALA A 14 4.19 -8.30 -3.99
CA ALA A 14 3.41 -8.01 -2.78
C ALA A 14 1.99 -7.55 -3.11
N TYR A 15 1.83 -6.67 -4.10
CA TYR A 15 0.52 -6.22 -4.57
C TYR A 15 -0.30 -7.39 -5.15
N SER A 16 0.33 -8.23 -5.97
CA SER A 16 -0.35 -9.39 -6.56
C SER A 16 -0.83 -10.37 -5.50
N LEU A 17 0.02 -10.70 -4.51
CA LEU A 17 -0.33 -11.58 -3.39
C LEU A 17 -1.46 -11.00 -2.54
N LEU A 18 -1.44 -9.69 -2.28
CA LEU A 18 -2.52 -9.02 -1.57
C LEU A 18 -3.86 -9.21 -2.28
N GLN A 19 -3.90 -9.04 -3.60
CA GLN A 19 -5.12 -9.17 -4.39
C GLN A 19 -5.61 -10.61 -4.51
N SER A 20 -4.71 -11.60 -4.58
CA SER A 20 -5.08 -13.00 -4.81
C SER A 20 -5.32 -13.79 -3.53
N GLU A 21 -4.54 -13.54 -2.48
CA GLU A 21 -4.49 -14.37 -1.26
C GLU A 21 -4.67 -13.59 0.04
N GLY A 22 -4.71 -12.25 -0.04
CA GLY A 22 -4.89 -11.38 1.12
C GLY A 22 -3.65 -11.24 2.02
N ILE A 23 -3.82 -10.46 3.09
CA ILE A 23 -2.72 -10.04 3.97
C ILE A 23 -2.02 -11.19 4.71
N SER A 24 -2.73 -12.30 4.97
CA SER A 24 -2.15 -13.47 5.65
C SER A 24 -1.04 -14.14 4.83
N ALA A 25 -1.11 -14.07 3.50
CA ALA A 25 -0.09 -14.63 2.61
C ALA A 25 1.16 -13.74 2.48
N MET A 26 1.07 -12.47 2.88
CA MET A 26 2.14 -11.48 2.74
C MET A 26 3.25 -11.64 3.78
N THR A 27 4.00 -12.74 3.70
CA THR A 27 5.26 -12.92 4.43
C THR A 27 6.44 -12.46 3.58
N THR A 28 7.50 -11.96 4.20
CA THR A 28 8.74 -11.52 3.53
C THR A 28 9.30 -12.61 2.63
N ARG A 29 9.33 -13.86 3.12
CA ARG A 29 9.75 -15.03 2.35
C ARG A 29 8.85 -15.34 1.15
N HIS A 30 7.52 -15.32 1.33
CA HIS A 30 6.58 -15.62 0.24
C HIS A 30 6.68 -14.55 -0.86
N ILE A 31 6.71 -13.26 -0.48
CA ILE A 31 6.87 -12.15 -1.41
C ILE A 31 8.16 -12.28 -2.21
N ALA A 32 9.29 -12.54 -1.53
CA ALA A 32 10.57 -12.74 -2.20
C ALA A 32 10.54 -13.90 -3.20
N ASN A 33 9.95 -15.04 -2.81
CA ASN A 33 9.81 -16.18 -3.70
C ASN A 33 8.99 -15.83 -4.96
N CYS A 34 7.86 -15.13 -4.80
CA CYS A 34 7.02 -14.70 -5.92
C CYS A 34 7.72 -13.68 -6.83
N ALA A 35 8.56 -12.82 -6.26
CA ALA A 35 9.37 -11.87 -7.00
C ALA A 35 10.58 -12.52 -7.71
N GLY A 36 10.88 -13.80 -7.43
CA GLY A 36 12.08 -14.48 -7.93
C GLY A 36 13.37 -13.98 -7.26
N THR A 37 13.29 -13.54 -6.02
CA THR A 37 14.40 -12.95 -5.24
C THR A 37 14.62 -13.67 -3.92
N THR A 38 15.59 -13.22 -3.14
CA THR A 38 15.85 -13.75 -1.78
C THR A 38 15.10 -12.95 -0.72
N GLU A 39 14.82 -13.57 0.42
CA GLU A 39 14.22 -12.87 1.56
C GLU A 39 15.13 -11.72 2.06
N ALA A 40 16.46 -11.90 2.01
CA ALA A 40 17.42 -10.82 2.28
C ALA A 40 17.21 -9.59 1.39
N SER A 41 16.70 -9.77 0.17
CA SER A 41 16.39 -8.65 -0.73
C SER A 41 15.25 -7.78 -0.19
N VAL A 42 14.29 -8.35 0.55
CA VAL A 42 13.23 -7.59 1.21
C VAL A 42 13.83 -6.67 2.27
N PHE A 43 14.65 -7.24 3.17
CA PHE A 43 15.30 -6.47 4.23
C PHE A 43 16.24 -5.39 3.67
N ASN A 44 17.00 -5.69 2.61
CA ASN A 44 17.90 -4.72 1.99
C ASN A 44 17.16 -3.52 1.35
N ASN A 45 15.95 -3.73 0.83
CA ASN A 45 15.21 -2.66 0.13
C ASN A 45 14.23 -1.91 1.04
N PHE A 46 13.77 -2.53 2.12
CA PHE A 46 12.68 -1.98 2.94
C PHE A 46 12.97 -1.97 4.44
N GLY A 47 14.11 -2.51 4.89
CA GLY A 47 14.47 -2.63 6.30
C GLY A 47 13.75 -3.78 6.99
N ASP A 48 12.41 -3.73 7.04
CA ASP A 48 11.56 -4.74 7.65
C ASP A 48 10.24 -4.96 6.87
N LYS A 49 9.36 -5.83 7.39
CA LYS A 49 8.04 -6.05 6.80
C LYS A 49 7.18 -4.78 6.85
N ALA A 50 7.33 -3.94 7.86
CA ALA A 50 6.56 -2.70 8.00
C ALA A 50 6.91 -1.70 6.89
N GLY A 51 8.21 -1.51 6.62
CA GLY A 51 8.70 -0.65 5.56
C GLY A 51 8.23 -1.13 4.18
N LEU A 52 8.13 -2.44 3.96
CA LEU A 52 7.56 -2.99 2.73
C LEU A 52 6.07 -2.65 2.62
N LEU A 53 5.29 -2.87 3.68
CA LEU A 53 3.87 -2.57 3.69
C LEU A 53 3.60 -1.07 3.51
N TYR A 54 4.40 -0.21 4.13
CA TYR A 54 4.32 1.23 3.97
C TYR A 54 4.56 1.65 2.52
N ALA A 55 5.61 1.12 1.89
CA ALA A 55 5.91 1.36 0.48
C ALA A 55 4.79 0.84 -0.43
N LEU A 56 4.24 -0.35 -0.15
CA LEU A 56 3.13 -0.92 -0.91
C LEU A 56 1.89 -0.01 -0.87
N VAL A 57 1.49 0.43 0.33
CA VAL A 57 0.37 1.35 0.51
C VAL A 57 0.62 2.65 -0.25
N GLY A 58 1.80 3.24 -0.12
CA GLY A 58 2.12 4.52 -0.77
C GLY A 58 2.23 4.48 -2.29
N GLU A 59 2.68 3.35 -2.86
CA GLU A 59 3.14 3.28 -4.26
C GLU A 59 2.36 2.34 -5.17
N ARG A 60 1.54 1.44 -4.63
CA ARG A 60 0.82 0.43 -5.43
C ARG A 60 -0.69 0.42 -5.19
N LEU A 61 -1.17 0.90 -4.05
CA LEU A 61 -2.60 0.95 -3.79
C LEU A 61 -3.27 2.13 -4.52
N PRO A 62 -4.20 1.89 -5.46
CA PRO A 62 -4.89 2.95 -6.17
C PRO A 62 -5.74 3.83 -5.24
N GLU A 63 -6.24 3.29 -4.13
CA GLU A 63 -7.08 3.99 -3.16
C GLU A 63 -6.36 5.21 -2.56
N VAL A 64 -5.03 5.11 -2.37
CA VAL A 64 -4.22 6.24 -1.89
C VAL A 64 -4.20 7.38 -2.90
N GLN A 65 -4.13 7.06 -4.20
CA GLN A 65 -4.15 8.07 -5.25
C GLN A 65 -5.53 8.69 -5.39
N VAL A 66 -6.59 7.89 -5.26
CA VAL A 66 -7.99 8.34 -5.30
C VAL A 66 -8.28 9.32 -4.17
N VAL A 67 -7.88 9.03 -2.93
CA VAL A 67 -8.06 9.96 -1.79
C VAL A 67 -7.27 11.24 -1.99
N LYS A 68 -5.99 11.14 -2.38
CA LYS A 68 -5.16 12.33 -2.62
C LYS A 68 -5.78 13.25 -3.68
N ALA A 69 -6.30 12.67 -4.76
CA ALA A 69 -6.98 13.41 -5.81
C ALA A 69 -8.27 14.07 -5.30
N ALA A 70 -9.10 13.33 -4.55
CA ALA A 70 -10.35 13.87 -3.98
C ALA A 70 -10.10 15.03 -3.01
N VAL A 71 -9.11 14.89 -2.12
CA VAL A 71 -8.74 15.93 -1.14
C VAL A 71 -8.12 17.15 -1.81
N SER A 72 -7.36 16.96 -2.89
CA SER A 72 -6.68 18.05 -3.61
C SER A 72 -7.59 18.77 -4.62
N ALA A 73 -8.78 18.23 -4.89
CA ALA A 73 -9.75 18.87 -5.78
C ALA A 73 -10.23 20.20 -5.17
N ASP A 74 -10.27 21.25 -5.99
CA ASP A 74 -10.73 22.58 -5.56
C ASP A 74 -12.26 22.55 -5.29
N PRO A 75 -12.73 22.89 -4.08
CA PRO A 75 -14.15 22.83 -3.74
C PRO A 75 -14.98 23.97 -4.36
N LYS A 76 -14.40 24.81 -5.25
CA LYS A 76 -15.08 25.94 -5.92
C LYS A 76 -16.30 25.49 -6.72
N GLY A 77 -17.44 25.43 -6.03
CA GLY A 77 -18.74 25.11 -6.59
C GLY A 77 -19.68 24.61 -5.49
N ASP A 78 -19.49 23.35 -5.10
CA ASP A 78 -20.36 22.65 -4.15
C ASP A 78 -19.53 21.94 -3.07
N LEU A 79 -19.40 22.59 -1.92
CA LEU A 79 -18.67 22.06 -0.77
C LEU A 79 -19.29 20.75 -0.25
N ALA A 80 -20.62 20.61 -0.30
CA ALA A 80 -21.29 19.41 0.20
C ALA A 80 -20.98 18.20 -0.69
N ASN A 81 -21.05 18.38 -2.01
CA ASN A 81 -20.67 17.34 -2.96
C ASN A 81 -19.17 17.00 -2.88
N TRP A 82 -18.30 18.01 -2.71
CA TRP A 82 -16.87 17.78 -2.51
C TRP A 82 -16.60 16.96 -1.23
N LEU A 83 -17.21 17.33 -0.09
CA LEU A 83 -17.09 16.56 1.16
C LEU A 83 -17.60 15.13 1.00
N GLN A 84 -18.69 14.92 0.26
CA GLN A 84 -19.21 13.59 -0.02
C GLN A 84 -18.24 12.74 -0.85
N GLN A 85 -17.55 13.34 -1.83
CA GLN A 85 -16.52 12.66 -2.63
C GLN A 85 -15.29 12.32 -1.80
N VAL A 86 -14.82 13.25 -0.97
CA VAL A 86 -13.72 13.01 -0.02
C VAL A 86 -14.07 11.88 0.94
N TYR A 87 -15.28 11.89 1.51
CA TYR A 87 -15.74 10.83 2.41
C TYR A 87 -15.76 9.45 1.73
N LYS A 88 -16.33 9.34 0.53
CA LYS A 88 -16.36 8.07 -0.23
C LYS A 88 -14.97 7.57 -0.56
N ALA A 89 -14.06 8.46 -0.95
CA ALA A 89 -12.68 8.10 -1.22
C ALA A 89 -11.98 7.63 0.06
N ALA A 90 -12.17 8.34 1.18
CA ALA A 90 -11.58 8.01 2.47
C ALA A 90 -12.11 6.67 3.00
N GLU A 91 -13.40 6.38 2.84
CA GLU A 91 -13.99 5.09 3.22
C GLU A 91 -13.31 3.92 2.50
N LEU A 92 -13.15 4.01 1.17
CA LEU A 92 -12.45 2.99 0.38
C LEU A 92 -10.98 2.84 0.81
N PHE A 93 -10.31 3.96 1.07
CA PHE A 93 -8.94 3.97 1.58
C PHE A 93 -8.81 3.28 2.93
N TYR A 94 -9.68 3.59 3.89
CA TYR A 94 -9.63 2.94 5.20
C TYR A 94 -9.97 1.46 5.10
N ILE A 95 -10.98 1.06 4.32
CA ILE A 95 -11.29 -0.36 4.13
C ILE A 95 -10.08 -1.13 3.55
N ALA A 96 -9.36 -0.54 2.59
CA ALA A 96 -8.20 -1.18 1.98
C ALA A 96 -6.96 -1.20 2.90
N ILE A 97 -6.72 -0.12 3.64
CA ILE A 97 -5.48 0.05 4.43
C ILE A 97 -5.59 -0.55 5.81
N LEU A 98 -6.76 -0.48 6.45
CA LEU A 98 -6.93 -0.93 7.83
C LEU A 98 -6.43 -2.38 8.03
N PRO A 99 -6.74 -3.37 7.16
CA PRO A 99 -6.23 -4.74 7.31
C PRO A 99 -4.72 -4.86 7.13
N LEU A 100 -4.11 -4.01 6.30
CA LEU A 100 -2.68 -4.00 6.00
C LEU A 100 -1.85 -3.40 7.12
N THR A 101 -2.38 -2.35 7.77
CA THR A 101 -1.67 -1.60 8.81
C THR A 101 -2.10 -1.98 10.22
N ALA A 102 -3.09 -2.87 10.39
CA ALA A 102 -3.57 -3.31 11.70
C ALA A 102 -2.44 -3.80 12.62
N SER A 103 -1.47 -4.55 12.09
CA SER A 103 -0.31 -5.01 12.87
C SER A 103 0.70 -3.90 13.24
N LEU A 104 0.52 -2.68 12.72
CA LEU A 104 1.40 -1.53 12.94
C LEU A 104 0.87 -0.55 14.00
N TRP A 105 -0.44 -0.51 14.27
CA TRP A 105 -1.06 0.49 15.17
C TRP A 105 -0.70 0.38 16.66
N GLY A 106 0.10 -0.60 17.07
CA GLY A 106 0.66 -0.69 18.42
C GLY A 106 2.10 -0.18 18.54
N ARG A 107 2.72 0.28 17.45
CA ARG A 107 4.08 0.83 17.47
C ARG A 107 4.03 2.36 17.62
N GLU A 108 4.88 2.92 18.48
CA GLU A 108 4.92 4.36 18.83
C GLU A 108 5.09 5.30 17.62
N GLU A 109 5.52 4.79 16.45
CA GLU A 109 5.81 5.59 15.25
C GLU A 109 4.61 5.82 14.31
N PHE A 110 3.41 5.29 14.61
CA PHE A 110 2.26 5.35 13.68
C PHE A 110 1.20 6.42 14.03
N ILE A 111 1.38 7.20 15.10
CA ILE A 111 0.46 8.28 15.55
C ILE A 111 1.14 9.64 15.46
#